data_AF-A0A975JF96-F1
#
_entry.id   AF-A0A975JF96-F1
#
_cell.length_a   1.000
_cell.length_b   1.000
_cell.length_c   1.000
_cell.angle_alpha   90.00
_cell.angle_beta   90.00
_cell.angle_gamma   90.00
#
_symmetry.space_group_name_H-M   'P 1'
#
loop_
_entity.id
_entity.type
_entity.pdbx_description
1 polymer ?
#
loop_
_entity_poly.entity_id
_entity_poly.type
_entity_poly.pdbx_seq_one_letter_code
_entity_poly.pdbx_strand_id
1 'polypeptide(L)' 'MDWTLLTAALVFTTLILAVGFAYWNKNKVEERMDDPHAPKSTLAKDGDPHGTPADVK' A
#
# COMPACT_ATOMS: atom_id res chain seq x y z
N MET A 1 -21.83 12.74 32.50
CA MET A 1 -20.88 11.68 32.12
C MET A 1 -19.81 12.32 31.26
N ASP A 2 -18.56 12.17 31.65
CA ASP A 2 -17.43 12.62 30.83
C ASP A 2 -17.12 11.53 29.79
N TRP A 3 -17.39 11.84 28.52
CA TRP A 3 -17.23 10.92 27.39
C TRP A 3 -15.82 10.96 26.80
N THR A 4 -14.95 11.84 27.31
CA THR A 4 -13.60 12.07 26.79
C THR A 4 -12.78 10.79 26.71
N LEU A 5 -12.87 9.92 27.72
CA LEU A 5 -12.17 8.62 27.73
C LEU A 5 -12.65 7.69 26.61
N LEU A 6 -13.96 7.62 26.36
CA LEU A 6 -14.51 6.79 25.29
C LEU A 6 -14.08 7.31 23.91
N THR A 7 -14.16 8.63 23.70
CA THR A 7 -13.75 9.26 22.45
C THR A 7 -12.25 9.08 22.20
N ALA A 8 -11.41 9.26 23.22
CA ALA A 8 -9.97 9.05 23.10
C ALA A 8 -9.65 7.59 22.76
N ALA A 9 -10.25 6.63 23.46
CA ALA A 9 -10.06 5.20 23.19
C ALA A 9 -10.46 4.82 21.76
N LEU A 10 -11.58 5.38 21.26
CA LEU A 10 -12.04 5.14 19.90
C LEU A 10 -11.03 5.68 18.87
N VAL A 11 -10.60 6.94 19.02
CA VAL A 11 -9.64 7.57 18.09
C VAL A 11 -8.33 6.79 18.03
N PHE A 12 -7.75 6.45 19.19
CA PHE A 12 -6.49 5.68 19.21
C PHE A 12 -6.67 4.31 18.58
N THR A 13 -7.78 3.62 18.86
CA THR A 13 -8.08 2.31 18.25
C THR A 13 -8.19 2.43 16.73
N THR A 14 -8.95 3.42 16.23
CA THR A 14 -9.11 3.64 14.79
C THR A 14 -7.78 3.95 14.10
N LEU A 15 -6.93 4.77 14.69
CA LEU A 15 -5.62 5.10 14.14
C LEU A 15 -4.69 3.87 14.11
N ILE A 16 -4.66 3.08 15.19
CA ILE A 16 -3.86 1.84 15.24
C ILE A 16 -4.33 0.86 14.16
N LEU A 17 -5.65 0.69 14.01
CA LEU A 17 -6.21 -0.19 12.99
C LEU A 17 -5.88 0.31 11.57
N ALA A 18 -5.95 1.61 11.33
CA ALA A 18 -5.61 2.18 10.02
C ALA A 18 -4.13 1.97 9.67
N VAL A 19 -3.22 2.19 10.62
CA VAL A 19 -1.78 1.96 10.43
C VAL A 19 -1.48 0.48 10.23
N GLY A 20 -2.08 -0.40 11.04
CA GLY A 20 -1.93 -1.85 10.90
C GLY A 20 -2.44 -2.36 9.55
N PHE A 21 -3.58 -1.86 9.08
CA PHE A 21 -4.13 -2.19 7.76
C PHE A 21 -3.22 -1.69 6.63
N ALA A 22 -2.69 -0.47 6.73
CA ALA A 22 -1.74 0.06 5.74
C ALA A 22 -0.47 -0.80 5.68
N TYR A 23 0.08 -1.19 6.82
CA TYR A 23 1.26 -2.05 6.90
C TYR A 23 1.01 -3.43 6.29
N TRP A 24 -0.14 -4.05 6.58
CA TRP A 24 -0.48 -5.36 6.01
C TRP A 24 -0.60 -5.30 4.48
N ASN A 25 -1.26 -4.27 3.95
CA ASN A 25 -1.35 -4.09 2.50
C ASN A 25 0.01 -3.82 1.86
N LYS A 26 0.87 -3.04 2.51
CA LYS A 26 2.25 -2.81 2.06
C LYS A 26 3.00 -4.14 1.91
N ASN A 27 3.00 -4.99 2.93
CA ASN A 27 3.67 -6.28 2.87
C ASN A 27 3.12 -7.17 1.75
N LYS A 28 1.81 -7.15 1.53
CA LYS A 28 1.16 -7.91 0.44
C LYS A 28 1.54 -7.38 -0.95
N VAL A 29 1.85 -6.10 -1.07
CA VAL A 29 2.33 -5.50 -2.33
C VAL A 29 3.80 -5.86 -2.55
N GLU A 30 4.63 -5.80 -1.51
CA GLU A 30 6.04 -6.22 -1.58
C GLU A 30 6.16 -7.70 -1.97
N GLU A 31 5.36 -8.58 -1.37
CA GLU A 31 5.32 -10.00 -1.74
C GLU A 31 4.98 -10.22 -3.23
N ARG A 32 4.08 -9.41 -3.81
CA ARG A 32 3.77 -9.47 -5.24
C ARG A 32 4.86 -8.90 -6.14
N MET A 33 5.72 -8.03 -5.60
CA MET A 33 6.83 -7.45 -6.36
C MET A 33 7.91 -8.49 -6.63
N ASP A 34 8.14 -9.38 -5.66
CA ASP A 34 9.13 -10.47 -5.75
C ASP A 34 8.55 -11.78 -6.33
N ASP A 35 7.23 -11.87 -6.55
CA ASP A 35 6.57 -13.03 -7.15
C ASP A 35 6.76 -13.05 -8.69
N PRO A 36 7.50 -14.04 -9.25
CA PRO A 36 7.73 -14.16 -10.69
C PRO A 36 6.46 -14.54 -11.48
N HIS A 37 5.40 -15.01 -10.82
CA HIS A 37 4.12 -15.37 -11.43
C HIS A 37 3.05 -14.29 -11.28
N ALA A 38 3.35 -13.18 -10.58
CA ALA A 38 2.40 -12.08 -10.44
C ALA A 38 2.10 -11.43 -11.80
N PRO A 39 0.83 -11.16 -12.13
CA PRO A 39 0.46 -10.49 -13.37
C PRO A 39 1.02 -9.07 -13.37
N LYS A 40 2.08 -8.82 -14.15
CA LYS A 40 2.65 -7.47 -14.29
C LYS A 40 1.59 -6.49 -14.81
N SER A 41 1.57 -5.29 -14.23
CA SER A 41 0.77 -4.16 -14.71
C SER A 41 1.05 -3.92 -16.20
N THR A 42 0.04 -3.50 -16.97
CA THR A 42 0.19 -3.15 -18.39
C THR A 42 1.29 -2.10 -18.60
N LEU A 43 1.38 -1.11 -17.71
CA LEU A 43 2.47 -0.12 -17.71
C LEU A 43 3.87 -0.73 -17.51
N ALA A 44 3.98 -1.81 -16.71
CA ALA A 44 5.25 -2.52 -16.49
C ALA A 44 5.55 -3.58 -17.56
N LYS A 45 4.57 -3.92 -18.40
CA LYS A 45 4.73 -4.76 -19.59
C LYS A 45 5.08 -3.93 -20.83
N ASP A 46 4.61 -2.69 -20.86
CA ASP A 46 4.79 -1.76 -21.99
C ASP A 46 6.11 -0.98 -21.92
N GLY A 47 6.81 -1.02 -20.78
CA GLY A 47 8.15 -0.46 -20.65
C GLY A 47 9.20 -1.37 -21.30
N ASP A 48 9.82 -0.91 -22.39
CA ASP A 48 11.04 -1.50 -22.94
C ASP A 48 12.07 -1.69 -21.81
N PRO A 49 12.60 -2.90 -21.55
CA PRO A 49 13.63 -3.12 -20.54
C PRO A 49 14.93 -2.33 -20.79
N HIS A 50 15.09 -1.74 -21.99
CA HIS A 50 16.18 -0.82 -22.36
C HIS A 50 15.72 0.65 -22.51
N GLY A 51 14.46 0.96 -22.22
CA GLY A 51 13.91 2.31 -22.34
C GLY A 51 14.45 3.24 -21.27
N THR A 52 15.12 4.32 -21.69
CA THR A 52 15.51 5.41 -20.79
C THR A 52 14.27 6.05 -20.15
N PRO A 53 14.33 6.48 -18.87
CA PRO A 53 13.18 6.99 -18.14
C PRO A 53 12.86 8.43 -18.59
N ALA A 54 12.36 8.62 -19.82
CA ALA A 54 11.94 9.92 -20.34
C ALA A 54 11.14 9.85 -21.66
N ASP A 55 10.28 8.86 -21.88
CA ASP A 55 9.37 8.93 -23.04
C ASP A 55 7.92 8.62 -22.62
N VAL A 56 7.38 9.54 -21.82
CA VAL A 56 5.94 9.82 -21.81
C VAL A 56 5.73 11.01 -22.73
N LYS A 57 5.29 10.74 -23.97
CA LYS A 57 4.93 11.76 -24.94
C LYS A 57 3.46 12.13 -24.83
#